data_AF-A0A6I5HBS2-F1
#
_entry.id   AF-A0A6I5HBS2-F1
#
_cell.length_a   1.000
_cell.length_b   1.000
_cell.length_c   1.000
_cell.angle_alpha   90.00
_cell.angle_beta   90.00
_cell.angle_gamma   90.00
#
_symmetry.space_group_name_H-M   'P 1'
#
loop_
_entity.id
_entity.type
_entity.pdbx_description
1 polymer ?
#
loop_
_entity_poly.entity_id
_entity_poly.type
_entity_poly.pdbx_seq_one_letter_code
_entity_poly.pdbx_strand_id
1 'polypeptide(L)'
;MDIGLSWLAMKSCHPVWLSAEDHDRFVPGGGPVEVQLRLVEDAVTAVGRTIVLQIGEDVRRLLASDLPDEVLRAVWIGATKRYFDPAEYDLTGGQWLRRVEGAWATGMRRSDAAFVPAPPRPVTDARLRSAVREQIGAVADVLGQAAVDGSVPGLVPALERVVDEACADVGFRMFLRCMKAYFVAIDEERCDAFTALGERFGYPEFLVDDHLNVG
;
A
#
# COMPACT_ATOMS: atom_id res chain seq x y z
N MET A 1 -3.63 -1.65 -12.32
CA MET A 1 -4.13 -2.64 -11.36
C MET A 1 -3.18 -2.66 -10.17
N ASP A 2 -3.66 -2.81 -8.92
CA ASP A 2 -2.82 -2.94 -7.72
C ASP A 2 -3.06 -4.29 -7.02
N ILE A 3 -2.10 -4.75 -6.21
CA ILE A 3 -2.22 -5.97 -5.39
C ILE A 3 -1.71 -5.73 -3.96
N GLY A 4 -2.06 -6.61 -3.03
CA GLY A 4 -1.53 -6.52 -1.67
C GLY A 4 -1.92 -5.23 -0.94
N LEU A 5 -1.00 -4.68 -0.16
CA LEU A 5 -1.29 -3.47 0.63
C LEU A 5 -1.55 -2.24 -0.27
N SER A 6 -0.96 -2.17 -1.46
CA SER A 6 -1.27 -1.08 -2.40
C SER A 6 -2.69 -1.16 -2.94
N TRP A 7 -3.22 -2.37 -3.19
CA TRP A 7 -4.62 -2.56 -3.55
C TRP A 7 -5.56 -2.08 -2.44
N LEU A 8 -5.24 -2.40 -1.19
CA LEU A 8 -6.03 -1.92 -0.05
C LEU A 8 -6.02 -0.40 -0.02
N ALA A 9 -4.83 0.22 -0.13
CA ALA A 9 -4.71 1.68 -0.15
C ALA A 9 -5.48 2.34 -1.31
N MET A 10 -5.50 1.71 -2.50
CA MET A 10 -6.34 2.14 -3.63
C MET A 10 -7.83 2.07 -3.25
N LYS A 11 -8.30 0.97 -2.66
CA LYS A 11 -9.70 0.83 -2.22
C LYS A 11 -10.07 1.78 -1.10
N SER A 12 -9.14 2.12 -0.22
CA SER A 12 -9.35 3.11 0.84
C SER A 12 -9.65 4.52 0.32
N CYS A 13 -9.29 4.84 -0.93
CA CYS A 13 -9.60 6.13 -1.56
C CYS A 13 -11.02 6.21 -2.16
N HIS A 14 -11.72 5.07 -2.32
CA HIS A 14 -13.03 5.01 -2.96
C HIS A 14 -14.30 5.19 -2.09
N PRO A 15 -14.31 5.12 -0.73
CA PRO A 15 -15.56 5.22 0.03
C PRO A 15 -16.14 6.64 0.16
N VAL A 16 -15.53 7.68 -0.44
CA VAL A 16 -15.81 9.10 -0.08
C VAL A 16 -16.88 9.79 -0.96
N TRP A 17 -17.74 9.05 -1.66
CA TRP A 17 -18.79 9.67 -2.50
C TRP A 17 -20.16 9.80 -1.82
N LEU A 18 -20.28 9.33 -0.58
CA LEU A 18 -21.57 9.35 0.12
C LEU A 18 -21.70 10.64 0.92
N SER A 19 -22.83 11.32 0.74
CA SER A 19 -23.25 12.41 1.64
C SER A 19 -23.31 11.90 3.09
N ALA A 20 -23.36 12.78 4.10
CA ALA A 20 -23.51 12.35 5.50
C ALA A 20 -24.77 11.46 5.71
N GLU A 21 -25.83 11.72 4.94
CA GLU A 21 -27.07 10.94 4.96
C GLU A 21 -26.91 9.56 4.28
N ASP A 22 -26.14 9.51 3.19
CA ASP A 22 -25.79 8.25 2.53
C ASP A 22 -24.75 7.44 3.32
N HIS A 23 -23.87 8.12 4.05
CA HIS A 23 -22.91 7.48 4.94
C HIS A 23 -23.66 6.68 6.01
N ASP A 24 -24.61 7.28 6.74
CA ASP A 24 -25.39 6.54 7.75
C ASP A 24 -26.26 5.41 7.16
N ARG A 25 -26.63 5.51 5.87
CA ARG A 25 -27.44 4.52 5.16
C ARG A 25 -26.62 3.35 4.59
N PHE A 26 -25.40 3.60 4.12
CA PHE A 26 -24.61 2.63 3.34
C PHE A 26 -23.27 2.26 4.00
N VAL A 27 -22.79 3.05 4.96
CA VAL A 27 -21.65 2.72 5.81
C VAL A 27 -22.15 1.96 7.04
N PRO A 28 -21.70 0.72 7.26
CA PRO A 28 -22.06 -0.01 8.47
C PRO A 28 -21.68 0.80 9.72
N GLY A 29 -22.50 0.74 10.77
CA GLY A 29 -22.35 1.56 11.99
C GLY A 29 -21.05 1.40 12.81
N GLY A 30 -20.01 0.74 12.29
CA GLY A 30 -18.70 0.56 12.92
C GLY A 30 -17.71 1.73 12.74
N GLY A 31 -18.09 2.79 12.02
CA GLY A 31 -17.21 3.94 11.76
C GLY A 31 -16.08 3.67 10.76
N PRO A 32 -15.26 4.69 10.42
CA PRO A 32 -14.32 4.61 9.30
C PRO A 32 -13.28 3.49 9.40
N VAL A 33 -12.79 3.19 10.61
CA VAL A 33 -11.85 2.08 10.85
C VAL A 33 -12.47 0.74 10.45
N GLU A 34 -13.69 0.45 10.92
CA GLU A 34 -14.38 -0.81 10.61
C GLU A 34 -14.70 -0.95 9.12
N VAL A 35 -15.00 0.15 8.43
CA VAL A 35 -15.18 0.14 6.97
C VAL A 35 -13.92 -0.35 6.29
N GLN A 36 -12.76 0.20 6.65
CA GLN A 36 -11.49 -0.19 6.07
C GLN A 36 -11.15 -1.66 6.39
N LEU A 37 -11.44 -2.13 7.61
CA LEU A 37 -11.21 -3.52 7.99
C LEU A 37 -12.13 -4.50 7.25
N ARG A 38 -13.40 -4.12 7.01
CA ARG A 38 -14.33 -4.91 6.19
C ARG A 38 -13.86 -5.05 4.75
N LEU A 39 -13.27 -4.01 4.15
CA LEU A 39 -12.66 -4.12 2.81
C LEU A 39 -11.62 -5.24 2.74
N VAL A 40 -10.83 -5.42 3.80
CA VAL A 40 -9.80 -6.46 3.90
C VAL A 40 -10.45 -7.84 4.10
N GLU A 41 -11.41 -7.90 5.01
CA GLU A 41 -12.15 -9.11 5.37
C GLU A 41 -12.94 -9.72 4.20
N ASP A 42 -13.54 -8.85 3.38
CA ASP A 42 -14.37 -9.23 2.24
C ASP A 42 -13.52 -9.46 0.97
N ALA A 43 -12.26 -9.01 0.96
CA ALA A 43 -11.33 -9.18 -0.16
C ALA A 43 -11.22 -10.64 -0.61
N VAL A 44 -11.28 -11.60 0.33
CA VAL A 44 -11.25 -13.05 0.06
C VAL A 44 -12.34 -13.49 -0.93
N THR A 45 -13.50 -12.83 -0.87
CA THR A 45 -14.64 -13.13 -1.76
C THR A 45 -14.70 -12.21 -2.98
N ALA A 46 -14.11 -11.01 -2.89
CA ALA A 46 -14.21 -9.97 -3.91
C ALA A 46 -13.08 -10.01 -4.95
N VAL A 47 -11.89 -10.51 -4.58
CA VAL A 47 -10.72 -10.58 -5.47
C VAL A 47 -10.03 -11.94 -5.40
N GLY A 48 -9.20 -12.25 -6.38
CA GLY A 48 -8.49 -13.53 -6.45
C GLY A 48 -7.61 -13.79 -5.23
N ARG A 49 -7.57 -15.05 -4.75
CA ARG A 49 -6.83 -15.47 -3.54
C ARG A 49 -5.38 -14.97 -3.48
N THR A 50 -4.67 -14.94 -4.62
CA THR A 50 -3.29 -14.43 -4.70
C THR A 50 -3.18 -12.97 -4.28
N ILE A 51 -4.13 -12.11 -4.70
CA ILE A 51 -4.16 -10.69 -4.35
C ILE A 51 -4.35 -10.53 -2.83
N VAL A 52 -5.23 -11.34 -2.25
CA VAL A 52 -5.55 -11.29 -0.81
C VAL A 52 -4.40 -11.81 0.03
N LEU A 53 -3.75 -12.90 -0.37
CA LEU A 53 -2.56 -13.39 0.30
C LEU A 53 -1.44 -12.33 0.31
N GLN A 54 -1.33 -11.54 -0.76
CA GLN A 54 -0.36 -10.46 -0.82
C GLN A 54 -0.62 -9.35 0.21
N ILE A 55 -1.87 -9.11 0.63
CA ILE A 55 -2.18 -8.11 1.68
C ILE A 55 -1.52 -8.53 2.98
N GLY A 56 -1.76 -9.78 3.41
CA GLY A 56 -1.17 -10.31 4.64
C GLY A 56 0.34 -10.44 4.56
N GLU A 57 0.90 -10.77 3.39
CA GLU A 57 2.34 -10.83 3.22
C GLU A 57 3.00 -9.45 3.35
N ASP A 58 2.43 -8.41 2.72
CA ASP A 58 2.94 -7.04 2.80
C ASP A 58 2.89 -6.51 4.24
N VAL A 59 1.72 -6.63 4.88
CA VAL A 59 1.51 -6.17 6.26
C VAL A 59 2.47 -6.85 7.22
N ARG A 60 2.64 -8.17 7.11
CA ARG A 60 3.53 -8.92 8.01
C ARG A 60 5.00 -8.65 7.76
N ARG A 61 5.42 -8.37 6.51
CA ARG A 61 6.79 -7.91 6.22
C ARG A 61 7.08 -6.56 6.86
N LEU A 62 6.11 -5.64 6.84
CA LEU A 62 6.24 -4.35 7.51
C LEU A 62 6.26 -4.48 9.04
N LEU A 63 5.34 -5.27 9.62
CA LEU A 63 5.27 -5.50 11.07
C LEU A 63 6.46 -6.29 11.63
N ALA A 64 7.13 -7.09 10.81
CA ALA A 64 8.34 -7.83 11.21
C ALA A 64 9.63 -7.01 11.09
N SER A 65 9.55 -5.77 10.58
CA SER A 65 10.70 -4.87 10.48
C SER A 65 10.81 -3.98 11.72
N ASP A 66 11.98 -3.35 11.89
CA ASP A 66 12.22 -2.35 12.94
C ASP A 66 11.74 -0.94 12.54
N LEU A 67 10.89 -0.85 11.51
CA LEU A 67 10.35 0.42 11.04
C LEU A 67 9.52 1.11 12.14
N PRO A 68 9.82 2.38 12.44
CA PRO A 68 9.01 3.17 13.36
C PRO A 68 7.59 3.41 12.85
N ASP A 69 6.66 3.63 13.80
CA ASP A 69 5.25 3.89 13.53
C ASP A 69 5.02 5.07 12.58
N GLU A 70 5.86 6.12 12.67
CA GLU A 70 5.78 7.28 11.80
C GLU A 70 6.11 6.97 10.34
N VAL A 71 7.03 6.03 10.08
CA VAL A 71 7.36 5.60 8.71
C VAL A 71 6.21 4.79 8.12
N LEU A 72 5.69 3.84 8.91
CA LEU A 72 4.55 3.02 8.52
C LEU A 72 3.32 3.88 8.22
N ARG A 73 3.06 4.87 9.07
CA ARG A 73 1.98 5.85 8.87
C ARG A 73 2.22 6.71 7.63
N ALA A 74 3.41 7.28 7.45
CA ALA A 74 3.72 8.17 6.32
C ALA A 74 3.51 7.47 4.97
N VAL A 75 3.97 6.23 4.83
CA VAL A 75 3.78 5.43 3.60
C VAL A 75 2.31 5.10 3.37
N TRP A 76 1.58 4.74 4.43
CA TRP A 76 0.14 4.47 4.35
C TRP A 76 -0.66 5.72 3.92
N ILE A 77 -0.46 6.86 4.57
CA ILE A 77 -1.16 8.10 4.23
C ILE A 77 -0.71 8.65 2.86
N GLY A 78 0.54 8.42 2.47
CA GLY A 78 1.01 8.75 1.12
C GLY A 78 0.27 7.95 0.05
N ALA A 79 0.20 6.62 0.22
CA ALA A 79 -0.48 5.72 -0.71
C ALA A 79 -2.00 5.91 -0.76
N THR A 80 -2.60 6.40 0.33
CA THR A 80 -4.02 6.75 0.39
C THR A 80 -4.29 8.24 0.17
N LYS A 81 -3.29 9.07 -0.18
CA LYS A 81 -3.42 10.53 -0.30
C LYS A 81 -4.17 11.16 0.89
N ARG A 82 -3.88 10.68 2.11
CA ARG A 82 -4.48 11.08 3.38
C ARG A 82 -6.01 10.86 3.47
N TYR A 83 -6.63 10.11 2.55
CA TYR A 83 -8.07 9.79 2.63
C TYR A 83 -8.42 9.01 3.90
N PHE A 84 -7.47 8.27 4.46
CA PHE A 84 -7.62 7.63 5.75
C PHE A 84 -6.31 7.72 6.54
N ASP A 85 -6.29 8.55 7.58
CA ASP A 85 -5.17 8.68 8.52
C ASP A 85 -5.51 7.94 9.82
N PRO A 86 -4.83 6.82 10.14
CA PRO A 86 -5.11 6.07 11.37
C PRO A 86 -4.98 6.89 12.66
N ALA A 87 -4.14 7.94 12.66
CA ALA A 87 -3.96 8.78 13.84
C ALA A 87 -5.20 9.63 14.17
N GLU A 88 -6.09 9.87 13.20
CA GLU A 88 -7.39 10.54 13.45
C GLU A 88 -8.35 9.65 14.27
N TYR A 89 -7.98 8.38 14.47
CA TYR A 89 -8.73 7.38 15.22
C TYR A 89 -7.90 6.75 16.35
N ASP A 90 -6.92 7.49 16.87
CA ASP A 90 -6.02 7.08 17.96
C ASP A 90 -5.20 5.82 17.67
N LEU A 91 -4.82 5.61 16.40
CA LEU A 91 -3.96 4.50 15.97
C LEU A 91 -2.61 4.99 15.45
N THR A 92 -1.56 4.36 15.96
CA THR A 92 -0.24 4.35 15.35
C THR A 92 -0.22 3.54 14.04
N GLY A 93 0.80 3.73 13.21
CA GLY A 93 0.93 2.99 11.94
C GLY A 93 0.97 1.47 12.13
N GLY A 94 1.74 0.98 13.10
CA GLY A 94 1.83 -0.43 13.46
C GLY A 94 0.59 -0.97 14.15
N GLN A 95 -0.16 -0.16 14.93
CA GLN A 95 -1.48 -0.58 15.41
C GLN A 95 -2.48 -0.74 14.26
N TRP A 96 -2.47 0.18 13.30
CA TRP A 96 -3.29 0.08 12.08
C TRP A 96 -2.97 -1.18 11.29
N LEU A 97 -1.69 -1.43 10.98
CA LEU A 97 -1.26 -2.62 10.24
C LEU A 97 -1.60 -3.92 10.98
N ARG A 98 -1.50 -3.97 12.32
CA ARG A 98 -1.95 -5.14 13.10
C ARG A 98 -3.45 -5.39 12.99
N ARG A 99 -4.27 -4.33 12.91
CA ARG A 99 -5.72 -4.50 12.68
C ARG A 99 -6.00 -5.01 11.26
N VAL A 100 -5.29 -4.51 10.26
CA VAL A 100 -5.37 -5.03 8.88
C VAL A 100 -4.98 -6.51 8.83
N GLU A 101 -3.89 -6.92 9.51
CA GLU A 101 -3.50 -8.32 9.63
C GLU A 101 -4.59 -9.18 10.28
N GLY A 102 -5.19 -8.69 11.37
CA GLY A 102 -6.27 -9.36 12.07
C GLY A 102 -7.50 -9.56 11.18
N ALA A 103 -7.95 -8.52 10.49
CA ALA A 103 -9.05 -8.56 9.54
C ALA A 103 -8.77 -9.54 8.39
N TRP A 104 -7.58 -9.47 7.80
CA TRP A 104 -7.14 -10.40 6.76
C TRP A 104 -7.16 -11.85 7.23
N ALA A 105 -6.61 -12.14 8.41
CA ALA A 105 -6.56 -13.49 8.96
C ALA A 105 -7.96 -14.01 9.31
N THR A 106 -8.87 -13.15 9.79
CA THR A 106 -10.28 -13.47 10.00
C THR A 106 -10.97 -13.81 8.68
N GLY A 107 -10.81 -12.98 7.65
CA GLY A 107 -11.36 -13.25 6.31
C GLY A 107 -10.87 -14.59 5.75
N MET A 108 -9.57 -14.84 5.80
CA MET A 108 -8.98 -16.10 5.32
C MET A 108 -9.50 -17.32 6.09
N ARG A 109 -9.63 -17.22 7.42
CA ARG A 109 -10.15 -18.31 8.26
C ARG A 109 -11.63 -18.61 8.06
N ARG A 110 -12.43 -17.65 7.60
CA ARG A 110 -13.82 -17.93 7.20
C ARG A 110 -13.90 -18.86 5.99
N SER A 111 -12.97 -18.74 5.04
CA SER A 111 -12.92 -19.61 3.87
C SER A 111 -12.14 -20.90 4.12
N ASP A 112 -11.14 -20.87 4.99
CA ASP A 112 -10.28 -22.00 5.33
C ASP A 112 -9.93 -21.95 6.83
N ALA A 113 -10.70 -22.67 7.65
CA ALA A 113 -10.56 -22.63 9.11
C ALA A 113 -9.17 -23.07 9.61
N ALA A 114 -8.44 -23.86 8.82
CA ALA A 114 -7.09 -24.33 9.14
C ALA A 114 -5.99 -23.37 8.66
N PHE A 115 -6.36 -22.23 8.07
CA PHE A 115 -5.41 -21.27 7.52
C PHE A 115 -4.46 -20.75 8.60
N VAL A 116 -3.18 -21.10 8.45
CA VAL A 116 -2.05 -20.54 9.19
C VAL A 116 -1.11 -19.92 8.19
N PRO A 117 -0.84 -18.61 8.29
CA PRO A 117 -0.04 -17.94 7.29
C PRO A 117 1.45 -18.25 7.51
N ALA A 118 2.16 -18.61 6.44
CA ALA A 118 3.60 -18.90 6.51
C ALA A 118 4.39 -17.67 7.00
N PRO A 119 5.57 -17.83 7.63
CA PRO A 119 6.40 -16.69 8.04
C PRO A 119 6.67 -15.72 6.87
N PRO A 120 6.71 -14.39 7.11
CA PRO A 120 6.95 -13.43 6.06
C PRO A 120 8.35 -13.63 5.44
N ARG A 121 8.46 -13.46 4.13
CA ARG A 121 9.71 -13.58 3.37
C ARG A 121 10.04 -12.26 2.70
N PRO A 122 10.71 -11.32 3.40
CA PRO A 122 11.07 -10.03 2.82
C PRO A 122 12.10 -10.20 1.70
N VAL A 123 12.01 -9.34 0.68
CA VAL A 123 13.02 -9.24 -0.37
C VAL A 123 14.11 -8.28 0.09
N THR A 124 15.22 -8.84 0.56
CA THR A 124 16.34 -8.10 1.15
C THR A 124 17.57 -8.02 0.22
N ASP A 125 17.43 -8.44 -1.04
CA ASP A 125 18.51 -8.40 -2.02
C ASP A 125 18.99 -6.96 -2.25
N ALA A 126 20.30 -6.74 -2.07
CA ALA A 126 20.89 -5.41 -2.13
C ALA A 126 20.79 -4.77 -3.52
N ARG A 127 20.82 -5.57 -4.60
CA ARG A 127 20.72 -5.05 -5.98
C ARG A 127 19.28 -4.62 -6.28
N LEU A 128 18.29 -5.38 -5.82
CA LEU A 128 16.89 -4.98 -5.92
C LEU A 128 16.59 -3.73 -5.08
N ARG A 129 17.09 -3.66 -3.83
CA ARG A 129 16.97 -2.45 -3.01
C ARG A 129 17.57 -1.23 -3.68
N SER A 130 18.79 -1.36 -4.21
CA SER A 130 19.44 -0.26 -4.92
C SER A 130 18.67 0.17 -6.16
N ALA A 131 18.18 -0.78 -6.95
CA ALA A 131 17.39 -0.48 -8.15
C ALA A 131 16.08 0.25 -7.81
N VAL A 132 15.38 -0.16 -6.76
CA VAL A 132 14.17 0.54 -6.30
C VAL A 132 14.50 1.95 -5.82
N ARG A 133 15.56 2.14 -5.03
CA ARG A 133 15.97 3.48 -4.57
C ARG A 133 16.37 4.40 -5.72
N GLU A 134 17.02 3.88 -6.75
CA GLU A 134 17.34 4.65 -7.95
C GLU A 134 16.07 5.18 -8.62
N GLN A 135 15.03 4.34 -8.73
CA GLN A 135 13.74 4.75 -9.30
C GLN A 135 12.99 5.77 -8.42
N ILE A 136 13.03 5.61 -7.10
CA ILE A 136 12.46 6.59 -6.16
C ILE A 136 13.21 7.92 -6.27
N GLY A 137 14.55 7.88 -6.25
CA GLY A 137 15.41 9.05 -6.31
C GLY A 137 15.23 9.87 -7.59
N ALA A 138 15.00 9.20 -8.72
CA ALA A 138 14.79 9.86 -10.00
C ALA A 138 13.54 10.76 -10.06
N VAL A 139 12.54 10.52 -9.21
CA VAL A 139 11.30 11.30 -9.14
C VAL A 139 11.07 11.94 -7.77
N ALA A 140 12.07 11.90 -6.89
CA ALA A 140 11.97 12.28 -5.49
C ALA A 140 11.45 13.71 -5.29
N ASP A 141 11.97 14.67 -6.07
CA ASP A 141 11.58 16.07 -5.93
C ASP A 141 10.11 16.29 -6.30
N VAL A 142 9.67 15.74 -7.43
CA VAL A 142 8.30 15.91 -7.94
C VAL A 142 7.30 15.18 -7.05
N LEU A 143 7.59 13.92 -6.67
CA LEU A 143 6.76 13.16 -5.76
C LEU A 143 6.72 13.80 -4.36
N GLY A 144 7.87 14.29 -3.88
CA GLY A 144 7.99 14.99 -2.60
C GLY A 144 7.14 16.26 -2.56
N GLN A 145 7.20 17.09 -3.61
CA GLN A 145 6.37 18.29 -3.71
C GLN A 145 4.88 17.94 -3.75
N ALA A 146 4.47 16.98 -4.58
CA ALA A 146 3.07 16.56 -4.67
C ALA A 146 2.54 16.00 -3.32
N ALA A 147 3.38 15.29 -2.58
CA ALA A 147 3.05 14.78 -1.25
C ALA A 147 2.93 15.90 -0.21
N VAL A 148 3.80 16.92 -0.25
CA VAL A 148 3.69 18.12 0.60
C VAL A 148 2.39 18.86 0.33
N ASP A 149 2.04 19.08 -0.93
CA ASP A 149 0.76 19.70 -1.33
C ASP A 149 -0.44 18.86 -0.84
N GLY A 150 -0.28 17.54 -0.79
CA GLY A 150 -1.21 16.58 -0.20
C GLY A 150 -1.15 16.45 1.33
N SER A 151 -0.38 17.29 2.03
CA SER A 151 -0.19 17.26 3.50
C SER A 151 0.42 15.95 4.03
N VAL A 152 1.34 15.36 3.27
CA VAL A 152 2.16 14.18 3.64
C VAL A 152 3.65 14.50 3.46
N PRO A 153 4.24 15.37 4.30
CA PRO A 153 5.68 15.63 4.26
C PRO A 153 6.47 14.36 4.63
N GLY A 154 7.64 14.19 4.03
CA GLY A 154 8.53 13.06 4.34
C GLY A 154 8.14 11.72 3.70
N LEU A 155 7.25 11.71 2.70
CA LEU A 155 6.86 10.48 2.00
C LEU A 155 8.04 9.76 1.34
N VAL A 156 8.88 10.48 0.60
CA VAL A 156 10.03 9.91 -0.12
C VAL A 156 11.01 9.21 0.83
N PRO A 157 11.54 9.85 1.89
CA PRO A 157 12.43 9.15 2.82
C PRO A 157 11.74 8.00 3.55
N ALA A 158 10.42 8.07 3.79
CA ALA A 158 9.69 6.95 4.37
C ALA A 158 9.61 5.73 3.42
N LEU A 159 9.40 5.96 2.11
CA LEU A 159 9.43 4.90 1.10
C LEU A 159 10.82 4.26 0.98
N GLU A 160 11.89 5.06 0.98
CA GLU A 160 13.27 4.55 0.96
C GLU A 160 13.56 3.66 2.18
N ARG A 161 13.12 4.09 3.38
CA ARG A 161 13.25 3.27 4.60
C ARG A 161 12.50 1.95 4.49
N VAL A 162 11.31 1.92 3.89
CA VAL A 162 10.60 0.63 3.65
C VAL A 162 11.42 -0.30 2.75
N VAL A 163 12.05 0.23 1.71
CA VAL A 163 12.90 -0.55 0.80
C VAL A 163 14.10 -1.14 1.54
N ASP A 164 14.76 -0.32 2.35
CA ASP A 164 16.02 -0.68 3.02
C ASP A 164 15.82 -1.54 4.29
N GLU A 165 14.78 -1.26 5.08
CA GLU A 165 14.60 -1.85 6.41
C GLU A 165 13.57 -2.98 6.41
N ALA A 166 12.56 -2.94 5.52
CA ALA A 166 11.51 -3.96 5.48
C ALA A 166 11.60 -4.88 4.26
N CYS A 167 11.35 -4.38 3.05
CA CYS A 167 11.25 -5.20 1.85
C CYS A 167 11.27 -4.34 0.57
N ALA A 168 12.18 -4.64 -0.35
CA ALA A 168 12.27 -3.93 -1.64
C ALA A 168 10.97 -4.04 -2.46
N ASP A 169 10.34 -5.22 -2.47
CA ASP A 169 9.10 -5.49 -3.20
C ASP A 169 7.91 -4.68 -2.63
N VAL A 170 7.77 -4.62 -1.30
CA VAL A 170 6.70 -3.82 -0.66
C VAL A 170 6.95 -2.33 -0.89
N GLY A 171 8.19 -1.88 -0.71
CA GLY A 171 8.58 -0.50 -0.96
C GLY A 171 8.28 -0.05 -2.39
N PHE A 172 8.59 -0.90 -3.38
CA PHE A 172 8.31 -0.61 -4.79
C PHE A 172 6.80 -0.56 -5.09
N ARG A 173 5.99 -1.52 -4.61
CA ARG A 173 4.53 -1.46 -4.76
C ARG A 173 3.92 -0.20 -4.13
N MET A 174 4.39 0.20 -2.95
CA MET A 174 3.90 1.40 -2.27
C MET A 174 4.35 2.68 -2.98
N PHE A 175 5.56 2.69 -3.52
CA PHE A 175 6.05 3.78 -4.38
C PHE A 175 5.18 3.94 -5.63
N LEU A 176 4.95 2.86 -6.40
CA LEU A 176 4.08 2.88 -7.59
C LEU A 176 2.67 3.37 -7.23
N ARG A 177 2.13 2.92 -6.11
CA ARG A 177 0.82 3.38 -5.62
C ARG A 177 0.80 4.89 -5.37
N CYS A 178 1.86 5.45 -4.80
CA CYS A 178 1.99 6.89 -4.59
C CYS A 178 2.09 7.63 -5.92
N MET A 179 2.90 7.15 -6.88
CA MET A 179 2.98 7.74 -8.23
C MET A 179 1.60 7.83 -8.89
N LYS A 180 0.81 6.76 -8.80
CA LYS A 180 -0.59 6.73 -9.27
C LYS A 180 -1.51 7.65 -8.47
N ALA A 181 -1.38 7.70 -7.14
CA ALA A 181 -2.22 8.53 -6.26
C ALA A 181 -2.04 10.03 -6.49
N TYR A 182 -0.81 10.45 -6.71
CA TYR A 182 -0.42 11.85 -6.93
C TYR A 182 -0.38 12.23 -8.41
N PHE A 183 -0.62 11.26 -9.31
CA PHE A 183 -0.59 11.45 -10.76
C PHE A 183 0.71 12.10 -11.24
N VAL A 184 1.84 11.65 -10.67
CA VAL A 184 3.18 12.18 -10.98
C VAL A 184 3.54 11.83 -12.42
N ALA A 185 3.81 12.85 -13.23
CA ALA A 185 4.17 12.69 -14.63
C ALA A 185 5.55 12.03 -14.79
N ILE A 186 5.65 11.08 -15.71
CA ILE A 186 6.88 10.40 -16.11
C ILE A 186 6.93 10.27 -17.64
N ASP A 187 8.12 10.10 -18.19
CA ASP A 187 8.31 9.77 -19.61
C ASP A 187 8.24 8.26 -19.86
N GLU A 188 8.19 7.87 -21.14
CA GLU A 188 8.17 6.46 -21.58
C GLU A 188 9.40 5.69 -21.06
N GLU A 189 10.60 6.29 -21.09
CA GLU A 189 11.83 5.64 -20.60
C GLU A 189 11.73 5.26 -19.13
N ARG A 190 11.16 6.14 -18.30
CA ARG A 190 10.92 5.86 -16.88
C ARG A 190 9.84 4.80 -16.68
N CYS A 191 8.79 4.82 -17.49
CA CYS A 191 7.75 3.79 -17.46
C CYS A 191 8.36 2.42 -17.74
N ASP A 192 9.18 2.30 -18.79
CA ASP A 192 9.91 1.08 -19.13
C ASP A 192 10.85 0.62 -18.00
N ALA A 193 11.56 1.56 -17.37
CA ALA A 193 12.42 1.26 -16.23
C ALA A 193 11.63 0.71 -15.02
N PHE A 194 10.44 1.25 -14.75
CA PHE A 194 9.56 0.72 -13.71
C PHE A 194 9.05 -0.68 -14.08
N THR A 195 8.65 -0.88 -15.33
CA THR A 195 8.12 -2.16 -15.82
C THR A 195 9.19 -3.25 -15.74
N ALA A 196 10.39 -2.99 -16.24
CA ALA A 196 11.53 -3.91 -16.15
C ALA A 196 11.90 -4.25 -14.69
N LEU A 197 11.74 -3.30 -13.76
CA LEU A 197 11.93 -3.57 -12.33
C LEU A 197 10.79 -4.43 -11.76
N GLY A 198 9.54 -4.20 -12.18
CA GLY A 198 8.39 -5.03 -11.80
C GLY A 198 8.50 -6.48 -12.30
N GLU A 199 8.99 -6.68 -13.52
CA GLU A 199 9.26 -8.02 -14.09
C GLU A 199 10.24 -8.80 -13.22
N ARG A 200 11.28 -8.14 -12.67
CA ARG A 200 12.24 -8.77 -11.75
C ARG A 200 11.60 -9.22 -10.43
N PHE A 201 10.50 -8.61 -10.02
CA PHE A 201 9.69 -9.04 -8.88
C PHE A 201 8.59 -10.05 -9.28
N GLY A 202 8.46 -10.38 -10.58
CA GLY A 202 7.46 -11.29 -11.11
C GLY A 202 6.05 -10.69 -11.16
N TYR A 203 5.94 -9.37 -11.33
CA TYR A 203 4.65 -8.71 -11.45
C TYR A 203 3.93 -9.08 -12.75
N PRO A 204 2.59 -9.12 -12.76
CA PRO A 204 1.84 -9.21 -13.99
C PRO A 204 1.99 -7.94 -14.83
N GLU A 205 1.88 -8.08 -16.15
CA GLU A 205 2.13 -7.07 -17.19
C GLU A 205 1.56 -5.68 -16.84
N PHE A 206 0.30 -5.61 -16.40
CA PHE A 206 -0.41 -4.35 -16.15
C PHE A 206 -0.33 -3.81 -14.71
N LEU A 207 0.50 -4.40 -13.84
CA LEU A 207 0.60 -3.91 -12.46
C LEU A 207 1.29 -2.54 -12.42
N VAL A 208 2.30 -2.36 -13.26
CA VAL A 208 3.17 -1.19 -13.21
C VAL A 208 2.57 -0.01 -13.96
N ASP A 209 2.33 -0.16 -15.26
CA ASP A 209 1.96 0.91 -16.18
C ASP A 209 0.52 1.41 -16.03
N ASP A 210 -0.42 0.53 -15.66
CA ASP A 210 -1.82 0.88 -15.57
C ASP A 210 -2.08 1.99 -14.53
N HIS A 211 -2.65 3.09 -15.03
CA HIS A 211 -2.91 4.35 -14.33
C HIS A 211 -1.66 5.16 -13.91
N LEU A 212 -0.48 4.88 -14.47
CA LEU A 212 0.62 5.84 -14.42
C LEU A 212 0.36 7.01 -15.37
N ASN A 213 0.83 8.20 -14.98
CA ASN A 213 0.76 9.40 -15.81
C ASN A 213 1.99 9.44 -16.74
N VAL A 214 1.90 8.69 -17.85
CA VAL A 214 2.95 8.65 -18.88
C VAL A 214 2.62 9.68 -19.96
N GLY A 215 3.57 10.59 -20.21
CA GLY A 215 3.45 11.68 -21.19
C GLY A 215 4.15 11.41 -22.51
#